data_AF-A0A0F9XWM1-F1
#
_entry.id   AF-A0A0F9XWM1-F1
#
_cell.length_a   1.000
_cell.length_b   1.000
_cell.length_c   1.000
_cell.angle_alpha   90.00
_cell.angle_beta   90.00
_cell.angle_gamma   90.00
#
_symmetry.space_group_name_H-M   'P 1'
#
loop_
_entity.id
_entity.type
_entity.pdbx_description
1 polymer ?
#
loop_
_entity_poly.entity_id
_entity_poly.type
_entity_poly.pdbx_seq_one_letter_code
_entity_poly.pdbx_strand_id
1 'polypeptide(L)'
;MDPTRRALRRILTEAQGVEYYHVTPTDRVSDIQKRGLVPMQPSNWAMSGTGERYGQGEIFAFDNKFDAIRWASKMDWDLNQAMGSGDISIVTFSPSGEEWEVDTADPLSQAGAEGQWLKRMAAVPSEDTINVEPLTQDMTRALVQHDKEAWG
;
A
#
# COMPACT_ATOMS: atom_id res chain seq x y z
N MET A 1 15.87 -22.96 5.28
CA MET A 1 16.30 -21.54 5.34
C MET A 1 17.18 -21.35 6.57
N ASP A 2 18.25 -20.57 6.47
CA ASP A 2 19.21 -20.29 7.55
C ASP A 2 18.65 -19.21 8.51
N PRO A 3 18.47 -19.49 9.80
CA PRO A 3 17.93 -18.55 10.79
C PRO A 3 18.79 -17.28 10.96
N THR A 4 20.08 -17.34 10.63
CA THR A 4 21.02 -16.20 10.76
C THR A 4 20.72 -15.11 9.75
N ARG A 5 20.32 -15.48 8.52
CA ARG A 5 19.91 -14.51 7.48
C ARG A 5 18.62 -13.79 7.83
N ARG A 6 17.70 -14.44 8.55
CA ARG A 6 16.41 -13.86 8.96
C ARG A 6 16.60 -12.79 10.04
N ALA A 7 17.46 -13.05 11.04
CA ALA A 7 17.76 -12.07 12.09
C ALA A 7 18.49 -10.84 11.53
N LEU A 8 19.44 -11.04 10.61
CA LEU A 8 20.16 -9.94 9.96
C LEU A 8 19.24 -9.07 9.10
N ARG A 9 18.29 -9.68 8.37
CA ARG A 9 17.32 -8.93 7.56
C ARG A 9 16.44 -8.05 8.45
N ARG A 10 15.94 -8.58 9.57
CA ARG A 10 15.17 -7.82 10.56
C ARG A 10 15.94 -6.63 11.15
N ILE A 11 17.18 -6.85 11.59
CA ILE A 11 18.02 -5.78 12.17
C ILE A 11 18.34 -4.70 11.12
N LEU A 12 18.55 -5.08 9.86
CA LEU A 12 18.81 -4.12 8.78
C LEU A 12 17.54 -3.35 8.38
N THR A 13 16.38 -3.99 8.36
CA THR A 13 15.07 -3.34 8.13
C THR A 13 14.76 -2.33 9.24
N GLU A 14 14.99 -2.70 10.50
CA GLU A 14 14.83 -1.83 11.67
C GLU A 14 15.87 -0.68 11.68
N ALA A 15 17.10 -0.92 11.20
CA ALA A 15 18.16 0.09 11.15
C ALA A 15 18.08 1.03 9.92
N GLN A 16 17.36 0.66 8.86
CA GLN A 16 17.23 1.45 7.64
C GLN A 16 15.91 2.22 7.52
N GLY A 17 14.97 2.07 8.46
CA GLY A 17 13.67 2.76 8.37
C GLY A 17 12.88 2.34 7.13
N VAL A 18 12.82 1.04 6.85
CA VAL A 18 11.97 0.54 5.76
C VAL A 18 10.52 0.84 6.10
N GLU A 19 9.79 1.44 5.17
CA GLU A 19 8.39 1.83 5.33
C GLU A 19 7.54 1.12 4.29
N TYR A 20 6.38 0.61 4.71
CA TYR A 20 5.35 0.11 3.80
C TYR A 20 4.16 1.04 3.77
N TYR A 21 3.46 1.01 2.65
CA TYR A 21 2.37 1.93 2.33
C TYR A 21 1.10 1.13 2.06
N HIS A 22 0.04 1.38 2.82
CA HIS A 22 -1.29 0.81 2.58
C HIS A 22 -2.24 1.90 2.07
N VAL A 23 -3.00 1.60 1.02
CA VAL A 23 -3.96 2.53 0.42
C VAL A 23 -5.37 2.17 0.86
N THR A 24 -6.13 3.15 1.34
CA THR A 24 -7.46 2.93 1.93
C THR A 24 -8.36 4.14 1.75
N PRO A 25 -9.70 4.00 1.79
CA PRO A 25 -10.60 5.16 1.88
C PRO A 25 -10.33 5.96 3.16
N THR A 26 -10.35 7.29 3.06
CA THR A 26 -10.05 8.19 4.19
C THR A 26 -11.01 7.98 5.37
N ASP A 27 -12.27 7.59 5.11
CA ASP A 27 -13.24 7.28 6.15
C ASP A 27 -12.85 6.07 7.05
N ARG A 28 -11.92 5.22 6.60
CA ARG A 28 -11.39 4.08 7.36
C ARG A 28 -10.21 4.43 8.25
N VAL A 29 -9.60 5.60 8.07
CA VAL A 29 -8.38 6.00 8.79
C VAL A 29 -8.59 5.99 10.30
N SER A 30 -9.71 6.54 10.80
CA SER A 30 -10.00 6.54 12.25
C SER A 30 -10.04 5.12 12.83
N ASP A 31 -10.55 4.15 12.08
CA ASP A 31 -10.63 2.76 12.53
C ASP A 31 -9.28 2.06 12.50
N ILE A 32 -8.48 2.33 11.47
CA ILE A 32 -7.11 1.81 11.33
C ILE A 32 -6.22 2.36 12.45
N GLN A 33 -6.34 3.65 12.76
CA GLN A 33 -5.59 4.26 13.87
C GLN A 33 -5.95 3.66 15.24
N LYS A 34 -7.16 3.11 15.41
CA LYS A 34 -7.61 2.49 16.67
C LYS A 34 -7.31 1.00 16.76
N ARG A 35 -7.36 0.28 15.64
CA ARG A 35 -7.37 -1.19 15.61
C ARG A 35 -6.25 -1.80 14.78
N GLY A 36 -5.48 -0.97 14.09
CA GLY A 36 -4.52 -1.39 13.10
C GLY A 36 -5.18 -1.81 11.78
N LEU A 37 -4.37 -2.37 10.88
CA LEU A 37 -4.86 -3.03 9.67
C LEU A 37 -5.24 -4.47 10.03
N VAL A 38 -6.52 -4.80 9.89
CA VAL A 38 -7.07 -6.10 10.26
C VAL A 38 -7.37 -6.90 8.99
N PRO A 39 -6.98 -8.18 8.90
CA PRO A 39 -7.30 -9.03 7.75
C PRO A 39 -8.78 -9.44 7.75
N MET A 40 -9.19 -10.22 6.75
CA MET A 40 -10.56 -10.72 6.57
C MET A 40 -11.60 -9.61 6.45
N GLN A 41 -11.16 -8.39 6.11
CA GLN A 41 -12.05 -7.33 5.69
C GLN A 41 -12.32 -7.49 4.19
N PRO A 42 -13.53 -7.16 3.71
CA PRO A 42 -13.78 -7.10 2.27
C PRO A 42 -12.75 -6.16 1.64
N SER A 43 -12.05 -6.64 0.61
CA SER A 43 -11.13 -5.76 -0.14
C SER A 43 -11.90 -4.55 -0.63
N ASN A 44 -11.31 -3.37 -0.50
CA ASN A 44 -11.90 -2.13 -1.00
C ASN A 44 -11.95 -2.10 -2.54
N TRP A 45 -11.38 -3.11 -3.22
CA TRP A 45 -11.23 -3.15 -4.65
C TRP A 45 -11.94 -4.33 -5.30
N ALA A 46 -12.61 -4.04 -6.41
CA ALA A 46 -13.13 -5.01 -7.35
C ALA A 46 -12.31 -4.98 -8.66
N MET A 47 -12.00 -6.16 -9.19
CA MET A 47 -11.38 -6.36 -10.50
C MET A 47 -12.25 -5.73 -11.59
N SER A 48 -11.64 -4.91 -12.42
CA SER A 48 -12.33 -4.30 -13.57
C SER A 48 -12.75 -5.40 -14.55
N GLY A 49 -13.99 -5.34 -15.03
CA GLY A 49 -14.57 -6.32 -15.95
C GLY A 49 -15.33 -7.47 -15.28
N THR A 50 -14.84 -8.01 -14.15
CA THR A 50 -15.53 -9.09 -13.42
C THR A 50 -16.34 -8.61 -12.22
N GLY A 51 -15.94 -7.50 -11.59
CA GLY A 51 -16.55 -7.01 -10.35
C GLY A 51 -16.20 -7.84 -9.11
N GLU A 52 -15.39 -8.89 -9.26
CA GLU A 52 -14.92 -9.74 -8.16
C GLU A 52 -13.93 -8.97 -7.30
N ARG A 53 -13.99 -9.12 -5.97
CA ARG A 53 -13.06 -8.43 -5.09
C ARG A 53 -11.66 -9.04 -5.17
N TYR A 54 -10.63 -8.19 -5.12
CA TYR A 54 -9.25 -8.68 -5.05
C TYR A 54 -9.00 -9.39 -3.73
N GLY A 55 -8.26 -10.50 -3.79
CA GLY A 55 -7.84 -11.26 -2.62
C GLY A 55 -8.96 -12.05 -1.94
N GLN A 56 -8.60 -12.70 -0.84
CA GLN A 56 -9.44 -13.48 0.07
C GLN A 56 -9.52 -12.85 1.46
N GLY A 57 -9.11 -11.59 1.60
CA GLY A 57 -9.10 -10.84 2.87
C GLY A 57 -7.70 -10.48 3.36
N GLU A 58 -6.68 -10.54 2.49
CA GLU A 58 -5.34 -10.08 2.78
C GLU A 58 -5.29 -8.57 3.01
N ILE A 59 -4.29 -8.13 3.76
CA ILE A 59 -3.84 -6.75 3.79
C ILE A 59 -2.84 -6.57 2.66
N PHE A 60 -3.08 -5.58 1.81
CA PHE A 60 -2.20 -5.21 0.71
C PHE A 60 -1.34 -4.00 1.07
N ALA A 61 -0.10 -3.97 0.61
CA ALA A 61 0.79 -2.84 0.80
C ALA A 61 1.78 -2.70 -0.37
N PHE A 62 2.51 -1.60 -0.39
CA PHE A 62 3.59 -1.32 -1.31
C PHE A 62 4.86 -1.05 -0.51
N ASP A 63 6.03 -1.42 -1.03
CA ASP A 63 7.32 -0.99 -0.47
C ASP A 63 7.86 0.30 -1.11
N ASN A 64 7.17 0.81 -2.14
CA ASN A 64 7.49 2.06 -2.84
C ASN A 64 6.32 3.06 -2.71
N LYS A 65 6.65 4.30 -2.33
CA LYS A 65 5.66 5.36 -2.12
C LYS A 65 4.97 5.81 -3.41
N PHE A 66 5.70 5.90 -4.53
CA PHE A 66 5.12 6.30 -5.81
C PHE A 66 4.17 5.23 -6.36
N ASP A 67 4.45 3.95 -6.14
CA ASP A 67 3.51 2.88 -6.45
C ASP A 67 2.21 3.01 -5.62
N ALA A 68 2.33 3.32 -4.32
CA ALA A 68 1.17 3.59 -3.48
C ALA A 68 0.39 4.82 -3.92
N ILE A 69 1.07 5.92 -4.32
CA ILE A 69 0.41 7.13 -4.86
C ILE A 69 -0.29 6.82 -6.18
N ARG A 70 0.33 6.04 -7.07
CA ARG A 70 -0.26 5.62 -8.35
C ARG A 70 -1.51 4.79 -8.11
N TRP A 71 -1.46 3.84 -7.18
CA TRP A 71 -2.61 3.04 -6.80
C TRP A 71 -3.71 3.86 -6.12
N ALA A 72 -3.36 4.77 -5.21
CA ALA A 72 -4.30 5.69 -4.58
C ALA A 72 -4.99 6.60 -5.61
N SER A 73 -4.25 7.10 -6.60
CA SER A 73 -4.79 7.93 -7.67
C SER A 73 -5.77 7.16 -8.55
N LYS A 74 -5.45 5.90 -8.87
CA LYS A 74 -6.37 5.00 -9.58
C LYS A 74 -7.64 4.75 -8.76
N MET A 75 -7.50 4.53 -7.46
CA MET A 75 -8.62 4.31 -6.54
C MET A 75 -9.54 5.53 -6.47
N ASP A 76 -8.95 6.70 -6.36
CA ASP A 76 -9.67 7.97 -6.28
C ASP A 76 -10.41 8.26 -7.59
N TRP A 77 -9.80 7.92 -8.72
CA TRP A 77 -10.48 8.01 -10.02
C TRP A 77 -11.66 7.06 -10.09
N ASP A 78 -11.47 5.79 -9.77
CA ASP A 78 -12.50 4.76 -9.93
C ASP A 78 -13.70 4.98 -8.99
N LEU A 79 -13.48 5.49 -7.78
CA LEU A 79 -14.54 5.70 -6.78
C LEU A 79 -15.14 7.11 -6.79
N ASN A 80 -14.31 8.13 -7.01
CA ASN A 80 -14.68 9.54 -6.82
C ASN A 80 -14.56 10.37 -8.10
N GLN A 81 -14.07 9.79 -9.21
CA GLN A 81 -13.83 10.49 -10.48
C GLN A 81 -12.89 11.70 -10.32
N ALA A 82 -11.92 11.58 -9.42
CA ALA A 82 -10.96 12.63 -9.07
C ALA A 82 -9.53 12.07 -8.93
N MET A 83 -8.53 12.96 -8.91
CA MET A 83 -7.13 12.59 -8.66
C MET A 83 -6.55 13.52 -7.59
N GLY A 84 -6.65 13.11 -6.32
CA GLY A 84 -6.28 13.90 -5.15
C GLY A 84 -7.47 14.65 -4.53
N SER A 85 -8.62 13.98 -4.41
CA SER A 85 -9.82 14.48 -3.72
C SER A 85 -9.62 14.64 -2.21
N GLY A 86 -8.73 13.84 -1.62
CA GLY A 86 -8.60 13.63 -0.18
C GLY A 86 -9.45 12.48 0.37
N ASP A 87 -10.28 11.83 -0.45
CA ASP A 87 -11.15 10.71 -0.03
C ASP A 87 -10.43 9.35 0.00
N ILE A 88 -9.21 9.29 -0.52
CA ILE A 88 -8.27 8.17 -0.39
C ILE A 88 -7.08 8.63 0.44
N SER A 89 -6.62 7.77 1.35
CA SER A 89 -5.45 8.01 2.19
C SER A 89 -4.40 6.92 2.02
N ILE A 90 -3.14 7.30 2.25
CA ILE A 90 -1.99 6.41 2.32
C ILE A 90 -1.57 6.31 3.78
N VAL A 91 -1.56 5.09 4.31
CA VAL A 91 -1.09 4.75 5.66
C VAL A 91 0.34 4.24 5.53
N THR A 92 1.29 4.97 6.13
CA THR A 92 2.68 4.56 6.24
C THR A 92 2.88 3.82 7.54
N PHE A 93 3.53 2.66 7.50
CA PHE A 93 3.77 1.85 8.69
C PHE A 93 5.09 1.10 8.61
N SER A 94 5.63 0.75 9.78
CA SER A 94 6.83 -0.06 9.88
C SER A 94 6.49 -1.52 9.55
N PRO A 95 7.27 -2.19 8.68
CA PRO A 95 7.12 -3.62 8.42
C PRO A 95 7.64 -4.40 9.63
N SER A 96 6.81 -4.52 10.66
CA SER A 96 7.09 -5.34 11.83
C SER A 96 6.39 -6.71 11.71
N GLY A 97 7.01 -7.73 12.32
CA GLY A 97 6.41 -9.06 12.49
C GLY A 97 6.62 -10.04 11.33
N GLU A 98 5.51 -10.64 10.88
CA GLU A 98 5.44 -11.76 9.93
C GLU A 98 5.87 -11.39 8.50
N GLU A 99 6.22 -12.40 7.70
CA GLU A 99 6.67 -12.22 6.31
C GLU A 99 5.53 -11.70 5.42
N TRP A 100 5.84 -10.65 4.67
CA TRP A 100 5.02 -10.17 3.56
C TRP A 100 5.34 -10.98 2.30
N GLU A 101 4.31 -11.33 1.55
CA GLU A 101 4.43 -12.04 0.28
C GLU A 101 4.28 -11.07 -0.88
N VAL A 102 4.98 -11.32 -1.99
CA VAL A 102 4.76 -10.55 -3.22
C VAL A 102 3.38 -10.88 -3.78
N ASP A 103 2.58 -9.85 -4.00
CA ASP A 103 1.29 -9.97 -4.67
C ASP A 103 1.49 -10.03 -6.20
N THR A 104 0.86 -11.00 -6.84
CA THR A 104 0.92 -11.22 -8.29
C THR A 104 -0.47 -11.22 -8.93
N ALA A 105 -1.49 -10.73 -8.20
CA ALA A 105 -2.88 -10.76 -8.64
C ALA A 105 -3.18 -9.84 -9.84
N ASP A 106 -2.39 -8.78 -10.05
CA ASP A 106 -2.58 -7.86 -11.17
C ASP A 106 -1.26 -7.53 -11.92
N PRO A 107 -0.77 -8.46 -12.77
CA PRO A 107 0.49 -8.27 -13.50
C PRO A 107 0.48 -7.07 -14.45
N LEU A 108 -0.70 -6.67 -14.95
CA LEU A 108 -0.82 -5.54 -15.88
C LEU A 108 -0.66 -4.21 -15.15
N SER A 109 -1.34 -4.04 -14.01
CA SER A 109 -1.17 -2.85 -13.17
C SER A 109 0.25 -2.77 -12.57
N GLN A 110 0.91 -3.92 -12.39
CA GLN A 110 2.29 -4.02 -11.90
C GLN A 110 3.36 -3.82 -12.99
N ALA A 111 3.00 -3.78 -14.29
CA ALA A 111 3.99 -3.68 -15.37
C ALA A 111 4.85 -2.41 -15.33
N GLY A 112 4.36 -1.37 -14.64
CA GLY A 112 5.11 -0.13 -14.37
C GLY A 112 5.47 0.08 -12.89
N ALA A 113 5.43 -0.97 -12.07
CA ALA A 113 5.79 -0.87 -10.66
C ALA A 113 7.30 -0.64 -10.48
N GLU A 114 7.65 0.25 -9.55
CA GLU A 114 9.04 0.54 -9.19
C GLU A 114 9.51 -0.29 -7.99
N GLY A 115 8.57 -0.75 -7.17
CA GLY A 115 8.77 -1.62 -6.02
C GLY A 115 7.94 -2.90 -6.08
N GLN A 116 7.87 -3.56 -4.94
CA GLN A 116 7.05 -4.75 -4.75
C GLN A 116 5.67 -4.38 -4.21
N TRP A 117 4.67 -5.00 -4.80
CA TRP A 117 3.33 -5.04 -4.26
C TRP A 117 3.27 -6.25 -3.34
N LEU A 118 2.77 -6.03 -2.14
CA LEU A 118 2.88 -6.95 -1.03
C LEU A 118 1.50 -7.31 -0.51
N LYS A 119 1.37 -8.51 0.04
CA LYS A 119 0.18 -8.96 0.75
C LYS A 119 0.54 -9.77 1.99
N ARG A 120 -0.35 -9.76 2.97
CA ARG A 120 -0.26 -10.65 4.14
C ARG A 120 -1.61 -10.93 4.80
N MET A 121 -1.67 -12.03 5.53
CA MET A 121 -2.85 -12.42 6.34
C MET A 121 -2.74 -12.00 7.81
N ALA A 122 -1.57 -11.58 8.28
CA ALA A 122 -1.39 -11.12 9.66
C ALA A 122 -1.78 -9.65 9.83
N ALA A 123 -2.43 -9.32 10.94
CA ALA A 123 -2.80 -7.93 11.25
C ALA A 123 -1.56 -7.03 11.40
N VAL A 124 -1.66 -5.75 11.00
CA VAL A 124 -0.67 -4.70 11.33
C VAL A 124 -1.18 -3.97 12.57
N PRO A 125 -0.48 -4.04 13.71
CA PRO A 125 -0.87 -3.28 14.90
C PRO A 125 -0.92 -1.77 14.65
N SER A 126 -1.80 -1.06 15.33
CA SER A 126 -1.93 0.40 15.19
C SER A 126 -0.65 1.14 15.55
N GLU A 127 0.10 0.64 16.53
CA GLU A 127 1.36 1.19 17.00
C GLU A 127 2.48 1.16 15.94
N ASP A 128 2.35 0.33 14.90
CA ASP A 128 3.29 0.31 13.78
C ASP A 128 3.00 1.41 12.75
N THR A 129 1.87 2.11 12.88
CA THR A 129 1.52 3.24 12.00
C THR A 129 2.43 4.43 12.29
N ILE A 130 3.16 4.86 11.28
CA ILE A 130 4.10 5.98 11.34
C ILE A 130 3.39 7.29 10.94
N ASN A 131 2.64 7.25 9.84
CA ASN A 131 1.96 8.43 9.29
C ASN A 131 0.68 8.04 8.55
N VAL A 132 -0.24 8.98 8.42
CA VAL A 132 -1.38 8.87 7.51
C VAL A 132 -1.54 10.19 6.77
N GLU A 133 -1.54 10.13 5.45
CA GLU A 133 -1.70 11.31 4.58
C GLU A 133 -2.83 11.09 3.57
N PRO A 134 -3.81 12.00 3.48
CA PRO A 134 -4.76 12.00 2.37
C PRO A 134 -4.04 12.22 1.04
N LEU A 135 -4.50 11.55 -0.01
CA LEU A 135 -4.01 11.79 -1.36
C LEU A 135 -4.36 13.21 -1.78
N THR A 136 -3.35 13.97 -2.20
CA THR A 136 -3.50 15.35 -2.68
C THR A 136 -3.17 15.48 -4.15
N GLN A 137 -3.64 16.56 -4.79
CA GLN A 137 -3.26 16.88 -6.16
C GLN A 137 -1.76 17.11 -6.33
N ASP A 138 -1.06 17.59 -5.30
CA ASP A 138 0.38 17.81 -5.40
C ASP A 138 1.15 16.50 -5.42
N MET A 139 0.69 15.48 -4.69
CA MET A 139 1.24 14.12 -4.78
C MET A 139 1.02 13.51 -6.16
N THR A 140 -0.15 13.70 -6.77
CA THR A 140 -0.42 13.18 -8.13
C THR A 140 0.40 13.91 -9.20
N ARG A 141 0.60 15.23 -9.06
CA ARG A 141 1.50 16.00 -9.94
C ARG A 141 2.96 15.56 -9.78
N ALA A 142 3.41 15.30 -8.54
CA ALA A 142 4.76 14.80 -8.28
C ALA A 142 4.98 13.43 -8.92
N LEU A 143 4.00 12.53 -8.86
CA LEU A 143 4.04 11.25 -9.56
C LEU A 143 4.20 11.44 -11.08
N VAL A 144 3.40 12.32 -11.70
CA VAL A 144 3.51 12.59 -13.15
C VAL A 144 4.88 13.15 -13.53
N GLN A 145 5.47 14.01 -12.68
CA GLN A 145 6.80 14.53 -12.91
C GLN A 145 7.88 13.44 -12.78
N HIS A 146 7.78 12.61 -11.74
CA HIS A 146 8.65 11.47 -11.52
C HIS A 146 8.62 10.48 -12.69
N ASP A 147 7.43 10.12 -13.18
CA ASP A 147 7.26 9.23 -14.34
C ASP A 147 7.91 9.81 -15.60
N LYS A 148 7.84 11.14 -15.81
CA LYS A 148 8.51 11.79 -16.96
C LYS A 148 10.04 11.71 -16.87
N GLU A 149 10.59 11.77 -15.67
CA GLU A 149 12.04 11.71 -15.45
C GLU A 149 12.57 10.27 -15.50
N ALA A 150 11.78 9.30 -15.06
CA ALA A 150 12.16 7.88 -15.07
C ALA A 150 12.19 7.29 -16.50
N TRP A 151 11.35 7.81 -17.41
CA TRP A 151 11.14 7.24 -18.74
C TRP A 151 11.49 8.20 -19.91
N GLY A 152 11.99 9.40 -19.61
CA GLY A 152 12.45 10.39 -20.58
C GLY A 152 13.95 10.32 -20.86
#